data_AF-A0A1Q6WZQ4-F1
#
_entry.id   AF-A0A1Q6WZQ4-F1
#
_cell.length_a   1.000
_cell.length_b   1.000
_cell.length_c   1.000
_cell.angle_alpha   90.00
_cell.angle_beta   90.00
_cell.angle_gamma   90.00
#
_symmetry.space_group_name_H-M   'P 1'
#
loop_
_entity.id
_entity.type
_entity.pdbx_description
1 polymer ?
#
loop_
_entity_poly.entity_id
_entity_poly.type
_entity_poly.pdbx_seq_one_letter_code
_entity_poly.pdbx_strand_id
1 'polypeptide(L)' 'MNQQQFENFTASSLYCEKCKAAMPVRERLLLVLPDREIFDYLCTGCGSSVGRREITAGEKLMAEAMARRLPRRSVALQ' A
#
# COMPACT_ATOMS: atom_id res chain seq x y z
N MET A 1 13.35 20.05 7.38
CA MET A 1 13.01 18.64 7.08
C MET A 1 11.86 18.61 6.09
N ASN A 2 12.01 17.89 4.98
CA ASN A 2 10.99 17.80 3.92
C ASN A 2 9.91 16.80 4.33
N GLN A 3 8.70 17.27 4.65
CA GLN A 3 7.60 16.47 5.20
C GLN A 3 7.00 15.47 4.19
N GLN A 4 7.33 15.61 2.89
CA GLN A 4 6.74 14.83 1.80
C GLN A 4 7.21 13.36 1.74
N GLN A 5 8.23 12.97 2.50
CA GLN A 5 8.79 11.61 2.46
C GLN A 5 8.03 10.59 3.32
N PHE A 6 7.04 11.01 4.11
CA PHE A 6 6.34 10.12 5.07
C PHE A 6 4.88 9.84 4.70
N GLU A 7 4.41 10.22 3.50
CA GLU A 7 2.96 10.39 3.26
C GLU A 7 2.20 9.17 2.70
N ASN A 8 2.69 7.93 2.88
CA ASN A 8 1.88 6.73 2.65
C ASN A 8 2.50 5.51 3.35
N PHE A 9 2.09 5.24 4.58
CA PHE A 9 2.54 4.05 5.31
C PHE A 9 1.66 2.85 4.94
N THR A 10 2.24 1.91 4.19
CA THR A 10 1.70 0.56 4.05
C THR A 10 2.26 -0.31 5.17
N ALA A 11 1.43 -1.16 5.77
CA ALA A 11 1.91 -2.15 6.73
C ALA A 11 2.81 -3.16 6.02
N SER A 12 4.05 -3.32 6.49
CA SER A 12 5.00 -4.32 5.98
C SER A 12 4.87 -5.67 6.70
N SER A 13 4.49 -5.64 7.98
CA SER A 13 4.22 -6.82 8.79
C SER A 13 3.01 -6.61 9.71
N LEU A 14 2.25 -7.68 9.95
CA LEU A 14 1.13 -7.72 10.89
C LEU A 14 1.13 -9.06 11.62
N TYR A 15 0.53 -9.10 12.81
CA TYR A 15 0.33 -10.36 13.52
C TYR A 15 -0.69 -11.23 12.78
N CYS A 16 -0.35 -12.50 12.60
CA CYS A 16 -1.22 -13.48 11.95
C CYS A 16 -1.63 -14.55 12.95
N GLU A 17 -2.93 -14.64 13.26
CA GLU A 17 -3.49 -15.63 14.20
C GLU A 17 -3.22 -17.09 13.78
N LYS A 18 -3.17 -17.36 12.46
CA LYS A 18 -2.90 -18.71 11.94
C LYS A 18 -1.42 -19.10 12.06
N CYS A 19 -0.51 -18.16 11.82
CA CYS A 19 0.94 -18.39 11.92
C CYS A 19 1.48 -18.15 13.34
N LYS A 20 0.68 -17.52 14.21
CA LYS A 20 1.01 -17.13 15.59
C LYS A 20 2.29 -16.29 15.71
N ALA A 21 2.53 -15.43 14.73
CA ALA A 21 3.72 -14.60 14.65
C ALA A 21 3.44 -13.31 13.87
N ALA A 22 4.33 -12.32 14.01
CA ALA A 22 4.38 -11.17 13.12
C ALA A 22 4.86 -11.63 11.74
N MET A 23 3.96 -11.62 10.76
CA MET A 23 4.23 -12.11 9.41
C MET A 23 4.31 -10.93 8.44
N PRO A 24 5.16 -11.02 7.41
CA PRO A 24 5.12 -10.08 6.30
C PRO A 24 3.76 -10.16 5.61
N VAL A 25 3.26 -9.02 5.17
CA VAL A 25 1.96 -8.91 4.50
C VAL A 25 2.11 -8.36 3.09
N ARG A 26 1.17 -8.73 2.23
CA ARG A 26 0.96 -8.08 0.94
C ARG A 26 -0.42 -7.43 0.93
N GLU A 27 -0.53 -6.26 0.35
CA GLU A 27 -1.83 -5.64 0.10
C GLU A 27 -2.47 -6.23 -1.16
N ARG A 28 -3.79 -6.41 -1.14
CA ARG A 28 -4.60 -6.78 -2.30
C ARG A 28 -5.83 -5.89 -2.33
N LEU A 29 -6.10 -5.26 -3.47
CA LEU A 29 -7.34 -4.52 -3.66
C LEU A 29 -8.54 -5.47 -3.47
N LEU A 30 -9.37 -5.15 -2.48
CA LEU A 30 -10.56 -5.92 -2.12
C LEU A 30 -11.79 -5.34 -2.79
N LEU A 31 -11.96 -4.01 -2.74
CA LEU A 31 -13.15 -3.34 -3.25
C LEU A 31 -12.85 -1.90 -3.67
N VAL A 32 -13.46 -1.48 -4.77
CA VAL A 32 -13.46 -0.09 -5.23
C VAL A 32 -14.85 0.49 -5.01
N LEU A 33 -14.92 1.64 -4.34
CA LEU A 33 -16.12 2.44 -4.15
C LEU A 33 -15.90 3.84 -4.75
N PRO A 34 -16.96 4.63 -4.99
CA PRO A 34 -16.82 5.97 -5.56
C PRO A 34 -15.87 6.89 -4.77
N ASP A 35 -15.92 6.83 -3.43
CA ASP A 35 -15.15 7.73 -2.56
C ASP A 35 -13.88 7.09 -1.98
N ARG A 36 -13.75 5.76 -2.06
CA ARG A 36 -12.65 5.04 -1.41
C ARG A 36 -12.31 3.70 -2.07
N GLU A 37 -11.05 3.33 -1.98
CA GLU A 37 -10.54 2.00 -2.29
C GLU A 37 -10.21 1.26 -1.01
N ILE A 38 -10.55 -0.01 -0.97
CA ILE A 38 -10.38 -0.88 0.17
C ILE A 38 -9.40 -1.98 -0.21
N PHE A 39 -8.36 -2.13 0.59
CA PHE A 39 -7.32 -3.14 0.44
C PHE A 39 -7.36 -4.09 1.62
N ASP A 40 -7.17 -5.36 1.34
CA ASP A 40 -6.98 -6.42 2.33
C ASP A 40 -5.48 -6.69 2.49
N TYR A 41 -5.01 -6.82 3.72
CA TYR A 41 -3.67 -7.28 4.03
C TYR A 41 -3.70 -8.79 4.20
N LEU A 42 -3.00 -9.48 3.31
CA LEU A 42 -2.88 -10.93 3.34
C LEU A 42 -1.52 -11.33 3.89
N CYS A 43 -1.51 -12.23 4.86
CA CYS A 43 -0.28 -12.88 5.33
C CYS A 43 0.38 -13.60 4.15
N THR A 44 1.67 -13.32 3.89
CA THR A 44 2.38 -13.97 2.77
C THR A 44 2.66 -15.44 3.03
N GLY A 45 2.69 -15.87 4.30
CA GLY A 45 2.92 -17.26 4.68
C GLY A 45 1.70 -18.16 4.47
N CYS A 46 0.54 -17.79 5.04
CA CYS A 46 -0.66 -18.65 5.01
C CYS A 46 -1.81 -18.09 4.16
N GLY A 47 -1.71 -16.86 3.65
CA GLY A 47 -2.73 -16.24 2.79
C GLY A 47 -3.98 -15.74 3.52
N SER A 48 -4.05 -15.80 4.85
CA SER A 48 -5.21 -15.27 5.59
C SER A 48 -5.24 -13.74 5.56
N SER A 49 -6.44 -13.17 5.53
CA SER A 49 -6.66 -11.76 5.85
C SER A 49 -6.24 -11.51 7.30
N VAL A 50 -5.39 -10.51 7.49
CA VAL A 50 -4.83 -10.10 8.78
C VAL A 50 -5.03 -8.61 9.05
N GLY A 51 -5.66 -7.87 8.14
CA GLY A 51 -5.95 -6.45 8.30
C GLY A 51 -6.53 -5.82 7.06
N ARG A 52 -6.88 -4.54 7.14
CA ARG A 52 -7.47 -3.77 6.03
C ARG A 52 -6.88 -2.37 6.00
N ARG A 53 -6.74 -1.80 4.80
CA ARG A 53 -6.43 -0.39 4.56
C ARG A 53 -7.52 0.23 3.69
N GLU A 54 -7.89 1.46 3.99
CA GLU A 54 -8.78 2.25 3.14
C GLU A 54 -8.01 3.47 2.62
N ILE A 55 -8.22 3.80 1.35
CA ILE A 55 -7.66 4.98 0.71
C ILE A 55 -8.83 5.79 0.16
N THR A 56 -8.97 7.03 0.58
CA THR A 56 -9.96 7.96 0.05
C THR A 56 -9.56 8.46 -1.35
N ALA A 57 -10.54 8.94 -2.11
CA ALA A 57 -10.29 9.54 -3.42
C ALA A 57 -9.25 10.69 -3.34
N GLY A 58 -9.28 11.49 -2.26
CA GLY A 58 -8.30 12.56 -2.03
C GLY A 58 -6.87 12.04 -1.88
N GLU A 59 -6.66 11.02 -1.05
CA GLU A 59 -5.35 10.39 -0.84
C GLU A 59 -4.80 9.76 -2.13
N LYS A 60 -5.66 9.11 -2.92
CA LYS A 60 -5.31 8.54 -4.22
C LYS A 60 -4.84 9.62 -5.21
N LEU A 61 -5.59 10.71 -5.35
CA LEU A 61 -5.24 11.82 -6.23
C LEU A 61 -3.90 12.45 -5.85
N MET A 62 -3.63 12.60 -4.54
CA MET A 62 -2.33 13.08 -4.05
C MET A 62 -1.19 12.12 -4.43
N ALA A 63 -1.36 10.82 -4.21
CA ALA A 63 -0.36 9.81 -4.57
C ALA A 63 -0.06 9.79 -6.09
N GLU A 64 -1.08 9.90 -6.93
CA GLU A 64 -0.93 9.96 -8.39
C GLU A 64 -0.23 11.25 -8.85
N ALA A 65 -0.58 12.39 -8.26
CA ALA A 65 0.06 13.68 -8.56
C ALA A 65 1.56 13.66 -8.18
N MET A 66 1.92 13.00 -7.09
CA MET A 66 3.30 12.80 -6.66
C MET A 66 4.08 11.90 -7.63
N ALA A 67 3.50 10.76 -8.02
CA ALA A 67 4.14 9.83 -8.97
C ALA A 67 4.45 10.48 -10.32
N ARG A 68 3.57 11.38 -10.80
CA ARG A 68 3.78 12.14 -12.05
C ARG A 68 4.92 13.17 -11.97
N ARG A 69 5.33 13.59 -10.77
CA ARG A 69 6.43 14.54 -10.57
C ARG A 69 7.81 13.88 -10.56
N LEU A 70 7.89 12.54 -10.52
CA LEU A 70 9.19 11.87 -10.66
C LEU A 70 9.70 12.07 -12.11
N PRO A 71 10.88 12.68 -12.32
CA PRO A 71 11.45 12.78 -13.65
C PRO A 71 11.64 11.36 -14.18
N ARG A 72 11.09 11.08 -15.36
CA ARG A 72 11.35 9.84 -16.10
C ARG A 72 12.86 9.71 -16.21
N ARG A 73 13.47 8.84 -15.38
CA ARG A 73 14.85 8.41 -15.57
C ARG A 73 14.91 7.79 -16.96
N SER A 74 15.41 8.55 -17.92
CA SER A 74 15.80 8.06 -19.23
C SER A 74 16.79 6.94 -18.99
N VAL A 75 16.36 5.70 -19.21
CA VAL A 75 17.26 4.55 -19.28
C VAL A 75 18.17 4.82 -20.47
N ALA A 76 19.41 5.23 -20.18
CA ALA A 76 20.48 5.20 -21.16
C ALA A 76 20.75 3.72 -21.47
N LEU A 77 20.47 3.36 -22.71
CA LEU A 77 20.76 2.07 -23.34
C LEU A 77 22.28 1.90 -23.46
N GLN A 78 22.85 0.88 -22.83
CA GLN A 78 24.15 0.29 -23.19
C GLN A 78 24.12 -1.21 -22.95
#